data_AF-A0AAD6UH13-F1
#
_entry.id   AF-A0AAD6UH13-F1
#
_cell.length_a   1.000
_cell.length_b   1.000
_cell.length_c   1.000
_cell.angle_alpha   90.00
_cell.angle_beta   90.00
_cell.angle_gamma   90.00
#
_symmetry.space_group_name_H-M   'P 1'
#
loop_
_entity.id
_entity.type
_entity.pdbx_description
1 polymer ?
#
loop_
_entity_poly.entity_id
_entity_poly.type
_entity_poly.pdbx_seq_one_letter_code
_entity_poly.pdbx_strand_id
1 'polypeptide(L)'
;MPDWDSPPWDNVVLVTPRHGVRNQWNTAAVRRHCRKSGQRMYICQAEDTEGRDDGALGLEEHIIVAGMTTKQTGKLGERVELAIGMRAMVLTNIATEADLANGTRGKIVDISLDPREPTDLTIDPETGATMLRYPPAVVLFKPDNCSFPPFEGLDSGVLPIVPSKMGFSIQTGDHTKHLIHRRQLAITPAYAFTDYKSQGQTLEYVLIDLEKPPTHKLTPFSAYVALSRSRGRDRIRLLRGFETSLFTTHPSEDLRREDARLDVLTAETKRSRSLQSA
;
A
#
# COMPACT_ATOMS: atom_id res chain seq x y z
N MET A 1 3.64 -0.03 28.38
CA MET A 1 3.58 0.01 26.91
C MET A 1 3.84 -1.39 26.37
N PRO A 2 3.26 -1.80 25.23
CA PRO A 2 3.64 -3.07 24.61
C PRO A 2 5.10 -3.05 24.17
N ASP A 3 5.73 -4.23 24.15
CA ASP A 3 7.03 -4.42 23.52
C ASP A 3 6.86 -4.48 22.00
N TRP A 4 7.39 -3.48 21.30
CA TRP A 4 7.28 -3.35 19.83
C TRP A 4 8.29 -4.22 19.07
N ASP A 5 9.22 -4.86 19.79
CA ASP A 5 10.23 -5.75 19.22
C ASP A 5 9.84 -7.22 19.28
N SER A 6 8.82 -7.56 20.07
CA SER A 6 8.35 -8.92 20.29
C SER A 6 6.94 -9.17 19.74
N PRO A 7 6.63 -10.42 19.33
CA PRO A 7 5.27 -10.80 18.99
C PRO A 7 4.28 -10.50 20.13
N PRO A 8 3.06 -10.05 19.83
CA PRO A 8 2.48 -9.88 18.49
C PRO A 8 2.62 -8.46 17.90
N TRP A 9 3.36 -7.56 18.54
CA TRP A 9 3.47 -6.14 18.14
C TRP A 9 4.66 -5.84 17.22
N ASP A 10 5.57 -6.80 17.04
CA ASP A 10 6.69 -6.75 16.11
C ASP A 10 6.26 -6.50 14.65
N ASN A 11 5.05 -6.94 14.28
CA ASN A 11 4.44 -6.77 12.97
C ASN A 11 3.27 -5.78 12.97
N VAL A 12 3.23 -4.85 13.93
CA VAL A 12 2.16 -3.85 14.01
C VAL A 12 2.07 -3.00 12.74
N VAL A 13 0.84 -2.79 12.28
CA VAL A 13 0.57 -1.92 11.13
C VAL A 13 0.17 -0.54 11.61
N LEU A 14 0.80 0.51 11.09
CA LEU A 14 0.40 1.88 11.33
C LEU A 14 -0.76 2.27 10.40
N VAL A 15 -1.80 2.91 10.93
CA VAL A 15 -2.80 3.63 10.13
C VAL A 15 -2.69 5.12 10.46
N THR A 16 -2.41 5.94 9.47
CA THR A 16 -2.23 7.40 9.64
C THR A 16 -2.92 8.18 8.52
N PRO A 17 -3.60 9.30 8.79
CA PRO A 17 -4.17 10.16 7.76
C PRO A 17 -3.08 10.91 6.97
N ARG A 18 -1.82 10.88 7.44
CA ARG A 18 -0.71 11.66 6.87
C ARG A 18 0.11 10.80 5.89
N HIS A 19 -0.07 11.03 4.60
CA HIS A 19 0.67 10.31 3.55
C HIS A 19 2.20 10.37 3.71
N GLY A 20 2.74 11.52 4.14
CA GLY A 20 4.18 11.67 4.40
C GLY A 20 4.68 10.77 5.54
N VAL A 21 3.91 10.69 6.64
CA VAL A 21 4.21 9.80 7.78
C VAL A 21 4.14 8.34 7.34
N ARG A 22 3.13 7.96 6.56
CA ARG A 22 3.01 6.62 5.98
C ARG A 22 4.28 6.23 5.22
N ASN A 23 4.75 7.10 4.33
CA ASN A 23 5.95 6.84 3.53
C ASN A 23 7.19 6.68 4.42
N GLN A 24 7.42 7.61 5.34
CA GLN A 24 8.57 7.55 6.26
C GLN A 24 8.54 6.30 7.15
N TRP A 25 7.35 5.92 7.65
CA TRP A 25 7.18 4.73 8.46
C TRP A 25 7.47 3.46 7.67
N ASN A 26 6.98 3.36 6.44
CA ASN A 26 7.26 2.23 5.55
C ASN A 26 8.75 2.10 5.27
N THR A 27 9.44 3.19 4.88
CA THR A 27 10.89 3.17 4.65
C THR A 27 11.66 2.79 5.92
N ALA A 28 11.30 3.34 7.08
CA ALA A 28 11.93 2.99 8.35
C ALA A 28 11.69 1.52 8.74
N ALA A 29 10.49 0.99 8.48
CA ALA A 29 10.15 -0.39 8.76
C ALA A 29 10.89 -1.38 7.86
N VAL A 30 11.03 -1.08 6.56
CA VAL A 30 11.85 -1.89 5.64
C VAL A 30 13.31 -1.89 6.09
N ARG A 31 13.87 -0.73 6.46
CA ARG A 31 15.24 -0.65 7.00
C ARG A 31 15.41 -1.47 8.29
N ARG A 32 14.45 -1.38 9.22
CA ARG A 32 14.45 -2.19 10.45
C ARG A 32 14.38 -3.68 10.13
N HIS A 33 13.55 -4.08 9.18
CA HIS A 33 13.46 -5.47 8.71
C HIS A 33 14.79 -5.97 8.16
N CYS A 34 15.44 -5.20 7.29
CA CYS A 34 16.76 -5.53 6.73
C CYS A 34 17.82 -5.70 7.83
N ARG A 35 17.86 -4.77 8.80
CA ARG A 35 18.79 -4.85 9.94
C ARG A 35 18.56 -6.09 10.81
N LYS A 36 17.30 -6.45 11.07
CA LYS A 36 16.96 -7.62 11.92
C LYS A 36 17.21 -8.95 11.21
N SER A 37 16.89 -9.02 9.91
CA SER A 37 16.98 -10.25 9.13
C SER A 37 18.32 -10.48 8.47
N GLY A 38 19.19 -9.46 8.42
CA GLY A 38 20.43 -9.47 7.65
C GLY A 38 20.20 -9.41 6.13
N GLN A 39 18.96 -9.24 5.69
CA GLN A 39 18.61 -9.20 4.28
C GLN A 39 18.99 -7.86 3.64
N ARG A 40 19.38 -7.93 2.37
CA ARG A 40 19.72 -6.75 1.57
C ARG A 40 18.46 -5.97 1.19
N MET A 41 18.52 -4.66 1.35
CA MET A 41 17.51 -3.74 0.84
C MET A 41 17.83 -3.40 -0.62
N TYR A 42 16.85 -3.49 -1.50
CA TYR A 42 16.93 -3.08 -2.89
C TYR A 42 16.05 -1.86 -3.12
N ILE A 43 16.55 -0.88 -3.88
CA ILE A 43 15.77 0.24 -4.38
C ILE A 43 15.72 0.09 -5.90
N CYS A 44 14.55 -0.27 -6.40
CA CYS A 44 14.32 -0.56 -7.81
C CYS A 44 13.87 0.70 -8.53
N GLN A 45 14.64 1.16 -9.51
CA GLN A 45 14.20 2.22 -10.41
C GLN A 45 13.18 1.68 -11.42
N ALA A 46 12.23 2.52 -11.80
CA ALA A 46 11.31 2.22 -12.88
C ALA A 46 12.03 2.35 -14.23
N GLU A 47 11.59 1.55 -15.19
CA GLU A 47 12.06 1.64 -16.57
C GLU A 47 11.00 2.41 -17.37
N ASP A 48 11.34 3.63 -17.78
CA ASP A 48 10.49 4.48 -18.61
C ASP A 48 11.00 4.44 -20.06
N THR A 49 10.08 4.23 -21.00
CA THR A 49 10.35 4.19 -22.45
C THR A 49 9.36 5.08 -23.21
N GLU A 50 9.78 5.60 -24.37
CA GLU A 50 8.98 6.48 -25.21
C GLU A 50 8.40 5.74 -26.42
N GLY A 51 7.13 6.03 -26.73
CA GLY A 51 6.50 5.61 -27.98
C GLY A 51 6.19 4.12 -28.05
N ARG A 52 5.94 3.62 -29.26
CA ARG A 52 5.60 2.20 -29.52
C ARG A 52 6.82 1.29 -29.62
N ASP A 53 7.97 1.86 -29.98
CA ASP A 53 9.22 1.13 -30.23
C ASP A 53 10.13 1.07 -28.99
N ASP A 54 9.62 1.48 -27.82
CA ASP A 54 10.36 1.53 -26.55
C ASP A 54 11.68 2.33 -26.65
N GLY A 55 11.58 3.52 -27.24
CA GLY A 55 12.70 4.46 -27.35
C GLY A 55 13.19 4.96 -25.99
N ALA A 56 14.45 5.37 -25.92
CA ALA A 56 14.98 6.01 -24.72
C ALA A 56 14.44 7.44 -24.61
N LEU A 57 14.11 7.86 -23.38
CA LEU A 57 13.69 9.23 -23.11
C LEU A 57 14.87 10.19 -23.25
N GLY A 58 14.60 11.38 -23.79
CA GLY A 58 15.51 12.51 -23.72
C GLY A 58 15.56 13.14 -22.32
N LEU A 59 16.46 14.11 -22.16
CA LEU A 59 16.69 14.77 -20.87
C LEU A 59 15.47 15.59 -20.41
N GLU A 60 14.78 16.25 -21.34
CA GLU A 60 13.59 17.04 -21.02
C GLU A 60 12.44 16.13 -20.55
N GLU A 61 12.18 15.02 -21.26
CA GLU A 61 11.17 14.05 -20.82
C GLU A 61 11.50 13.49 -19.43
N HIS A 62 12.76 13.12 -19.17
CA HIS A 62 13.19 12.63 -17.86
C HIS A 62 12.90 13.63 -16.72
N ILE A 63 13.18 14.92 -16.93
CA ILE A 63 12.93 15.95 -15.91
C ILE A 63 11.43 16.10 -15.64
N ILE A 64 10.62 16.10 -16.70
CA ILE A 64 9.16 16.19 -16.57
C ILE A 64 8.63 14.98 -15.80
N VAL A 65 9.03 13.78 -16.20
CA VAL A 65 8.59 12.52 -15.59
C VAL A 65 9.02 12.41 -14.13
N ALA A 66 10.22 12.87 -13.78
CA ALA A 66 10.71 12.90 -12.40
C ALA A 66 9.88 13.83 -11.49
N GLY A 67 9.30 14.89 -12.05
CA GLY A 67 8.39 15.81 -11.35
C GLY A 67 6.95 15.30 -11.18
N MET A 68 6.58 14.19 -11.83
CA MET A 68 5.21 13.68 -11.81
C MET A 68 4.88 12.90 -10.54
N THR A 69 3.61 12.98 -10.14
CA THR A 69 3.08 12.14 -9.06
C THR A 69 2.73 10.74 -9.54
N THR A 70 2.71 9.76 -8.65
CA THR A 70 2.27 8.38 -8.95
C THR A 70 0.86 8.30 -9.55
N LYS A 71 -0.02 9.25 -9.23
CA LYS A 71 -1.36 9.31 -9.85
C LYS A 71 -1.29 9.62 -11.35
N GLN A 72 -0.34 10.45 -11.76
CA GLN A 72 -0.13 10.84 -13.15
C GLN A 72 0.63 9.74 -13.94
N THR A 73 1.40 8.90 -13.25
CA THR A 73 2.21 7.81 -13.86
C THR A 73 1.55 6.43 -13.73
N GLY A 74 0.22 6.35 -13.85
CA GLY A 74 -0.49 5.07 -13.87
C GLY A 74 -0.45 4.26 -12.56
N LYS A 75 -0.18 4.91 -11.42
CA LYS A 75 -0.03 4.31 -10.07
C LYS A 75 1.20 3.41 -9.90
N LEU A 76 2.11 3.40 -10.88
CA LEU A 76 3.42 2.77 -10.75
C LEU A 76 4.43 3.78 -10.21
N GLY A 77 5.13 3.39 -9.14
CA GLY A 77 6.17 4.21 -8.51
C GLY A 77 7.39 4.39 -9.41
N GLU A 78 8.08 5.52 -9.29
CA GLU A 78 9.42 5.66 -9.89
C GLU A 78 10.45 4.82 -9.14
N ARG A 79 10.32 4.71 -7.80
CA ARG A 79 11.12 3.82 -6.95
C ARG A 79 10.25 2.86 -6.15
N VAL A 80 10.69 1.61 -6.07
CA VAL A 80 10.10 0.58 -5.21
C VAL A 80 11.18 -0.01 -4.31
N GLU A 81 10.98 0.10 -3.01
CA GLU A 81 11.84 -0.51 -1.99
C GLU A 81 11.43 -1.97 -1.78
N LEU A 82 12.38 -2.90 -1.87
CA LEU A 82 12.18 -4.33 -1.70
C LEU A 82 13.23 -4.95 -0.80
N ALA A 83 12.85 -6.00 -0.09
CA ALA A 83 13.76 -6.86 0.65
C ALA A 83 13.13 -8.24 0.82
N ILE A 84 13.95 -9.29 0.79
CA ILE A 84 13.47 -10.64 1.07
C ILE A 84 12.89 -10.69 2.48
N GLY A 85 11.71 -11.28 2.59
CA GLY A 85 10.97 -11.42 3.83
C GLY A 85 10.15 -10.21 4.28
N MET A 86 10.20 -9.09 3.56
CA MET A 86 9.43 -7.90 3.96
C MET A 86 7.93 -8.08 3.70
N ARG A 87 7.12 -7.32 4.45
CA ARG A 87 5.67 -7.22 4.23
C ARG A 87 5.38 -6.26 3.09
N ALA A 88 4.64 -6.73 2.10
CA ALA A 88 4.28 -5.95 0.92
C ALA A 88 2.79 -6.05 0.62
N MET A 89 2.29 -5.09 -0.15
CA MET A 89 0.91 -5.02 -0.62
C MET A 89 0.90 -4.73 -2.11
N VAL A 90 0.04 -5.46 -2.83
CA VAL A 90 -0.22 -5.28 -4.25
C VAL A 90 -1.08 -4.03 -4.47
N LEU A 91 -0.74 -3.22 -5.48
CA LEU A 91 -1.36 -1.91 -5.74
C LEU A 91 -2.40 -1.92 -6.88
N THR A 92 -2.35 -2.92 -7.76
CA THR A 92 -3.22 -3.05 -8.93
C THR A 92 -3.76 -4.47 -9.01
N ASN A 93 -4.80 -4.67 -9.82
CA ASN A 93 -5.25 -6.02 -10.11
C ASN A 93 -4.27 -6.62 -11.12
N ILE A 94 -3.44 -7.57 -10.66
CA ILE A 94 -2.44 -8.25 -11.48
C ILE A 94 -3.05 -9.52 -12.06
N ALA A 95 -3.57 -10.38 -11.19
CA ALA A 95 -4.24 -11.64 -11.54
C ALA A 95 -5.30 -11.93 -10.48
N THR A 96 -6.54 -11.52 -10.74
CA THR A 96 -7.64 -11.64 -9.78
C THR A 96 -8.00 -13.10 -9.48
N GLU A 97 -7.84 -13.97 -10.47
CA GLU A 97 -8.01 -15.41 -10.40
C GLU A 97 -7.00 -16.09 -9.47
N ALA A 98 -5.84 -15.46 -9.24
CA ALA A 98 -4.79 -15.92 -8.35
C ALA A 98 -4.76 -15.14 -7.01
N ASP A 99 -5.85 -14.46 -6.65
CA ASP A 99 -5.96 -13.61 -5.46
C ASP A 99 -4.95 -12.44 -5.41
N LEU A 100 -4.29 -12.11 -6.53
CA LEU A 100 -3.38 -10.96 -6.67
C LEU A 100 -4.14 -9.72 -7.16
N ALA A 101 -4.95 -9.18 -6.26
CA ALA A 101 -5.73 -7.97 -6.47
C ALA A 101 -5.14 -6.76 -5.73
N ASN A 102 -5.60 -5.56 -6.07
CA ASN A 102 -5.26 -4.35 -5.34
C ASN A 102 -5.67 -4.47 -3.86
N GLY A 103 -4.70 -4.31 -2.96
CA GLY A 103 -4.88 -4.47 -1.52
C GLY A 103 -4.48 -5.84 -0.98
N THR A 104 -4.16 -6.82 -1.82
CA THR A 104 -3.63 -8.11 -1.37
C THR A 104 -2.32 -7.89 -0.63
N ARG A 105 -2.24 -8.40 0.60
CA ARG A 105 -1.06 -8.32 1.48
C ARG A 105 -0.38 -9.67 1.56
N GLY A 106 0.92 -9.63 1.84
CA GLY A 106 1.72 -10.82 1.92
C GLY A 106 3.18 -10.52 2.22
N LYS A 107 4.02 -11.52 1.99
CA LYS A 107 5.45 -11.49 2.26
C LYS A 107 6.22 -11.72 0.96
N ILE A 108 7.27 -10.95 0.73
CA ILE A 108 8.24 -11.25 -0.32
C ILE A 108 9.06 -12.46 0.12
N VAL A 109 9.06 -13.52 -0.69
CA VAL A 109 9.79 -14.76 -0.43
C VAL A 109 11.17 -14.71 -1.06
N ASP A 110 11.26 -14.22 -2.30
CA ASP A 110 12.50 -14.15 -3.05
C ASP A 110 12.44 -13.07 -4.15
N ILE A 111 13.59 -12.66 -4.65
CA ILE A 111 13.75 -11.62 -5.67
C ILE A 111 14.78 -12.08 -6.70
N SER A 112 14.34 -12.24 -7.96
CA SER A 112 15.24 -12.44 -9.09
C SER A 112 15.45 -11.13 -9.82
N LEU A 113 16.72 -10.72 -9.93
CA LEU A 113 17.11 -9.48 -10.61
C LEU A 113 16.92 -9.59 -12.13
N ASP A 114 16.83 -8.43 -12.80
CA ASP A 114 16.81 -8.37 -14.26
C ASP A 114 18.19 -8.79 -14.81
N PRO A 115 18.27 -9.67 -15.82
CA PRO A 115 19.54 -10.10 -16.42
C PRO A 115 20.39 -8.95 -16.98
N ARG A 116 19.80 -7.78 -17.22
CA ARG A 116 20.50 -6.58 -17.70
C ARG A 116 21.23 -5.81 -16.59
N GLU A 117 21.04 -6.18 -15.33
CA GLU A 117 21.77 -5.57 -14.22
C GLU A 117 23.28 -5.86 -14.32
N PRO A 118 24.15 -4.88 -14.01
CA PRO A 118 25.57 -5.13 -13.92
C PRO A 118 25.89 -6.06 -12.73
N THR A 119 26.98 -6.82 -12.85
CA THR A 119 27.46 -7.66 -11.74
C THR A 119 27.83 -6.82 -10.51
N ASP A 120 28.42 -5.65 -10.75
CA ASP A 120 28.77 -4.69 -9.71
C ASP A 120 27.60 -3.73 -9.46
N LEU A 121 26.70 -4.15 -8.58
CA LEU A 121 25.55 -3.34 -8.20
C LEU A 121 25.98 -2.13 -7.36
N THR A 122 25.44 -0.97 -7.69
CA THR A 122 25.68 0.28 -6.95
C THR A 122 25.07 0.19 -5.56
N ILE A 123 25.82 0.56 -4.53
CA ILE A 123 25.34 0.66 -3.15
C ILE A 123 25.24 2.13 -2.78
N ASP A 124 24.09 2.53 -2.26
CA ASP A 124 23.90 3.85 -1.66
C ASP A 124 24.74 3.94 -0.37
N PRO A 125 25.71 4.87 -0.30
CA PRO A 125 26.62 4.99 0.85
C PRO A 125 25.91 5.45 2.13
N GLU A 126 24.80 6.18 2.04
CA GLU A 126 24.07 6.67 3.21
C GLU A 126 23.14 5.61 3.78
N THR A 127 22.47 4.88 2.89
CA THR A 127 21.42 3.93 3.31
C THR A 127 21.89 2.49 3.36
N GLY A 128 23.00 2.16 2.68
CA GLY A 128 23.48 0.79 2.46
C GLY A 128 22.58 -0.02 1.53
N ALA A 129 21.59 0.60 0.89
CA ALA A 129 20.68 -0.07 -0.02
C ALA A 129 21.36 -0.31 -1.38
N THR A 130 21.03 -1.44 -2.00
CA THR A 130 21.48 -1.77 -3.35
C THR A 130 20.54 -1.12 -4.37
N MET A 131 21.10 -0.28 -5.24
CA MET A 131 20.37 0.45 -6.26
C MET A 131 20.31 -0.41 -7.53
N LEU A 132 19.09 -0.75 -7.95
CA LEU A 132 18.84 -1.48 -9.20
C LEU A 132 18.45 -0.50 -10.31
N ARG A 133 18.99 -0.71 -11.50
CA ARG A 133 18.71 0.10 -12.70
C ARG A 133 17.40 -0.30 -13.35
N TYR A 134 17.00 -1.55 -13.19
CA TYR A 134 15.81 -2.14 -13.76
C TYR A 134 14.92 -2.71 -12.65
N PRO A 135 13.59 -2.75 -12.86
CA PRO A 135 12.72 -3.55 -12.03
C PRO A 135 13.18 -5.02 -12.04
N PRO A 136 13.19 -5.72 -10.89
CA PRO A 136 13.48 -7.15 -10.84
C PRO A 136 12.66 -7.94 -11.87
N ALA A 137 13.25 -8.96 -12.49
CA ALA A 137 12.57 -9.80 -13.46
C ALA A 137 11.32 -10.47 -12.85
N VAL A 138 11.45 -10.97 -11.62
CA VAL A 138 10.36 -11.57 -10.87
C VAL A 138 10.57 -11.39 -9.36
N VAL A 139 9.48 -11.15 -8.64
CA VAL A 139 9.41 -11.21 -7.18
C VAL A 139 8.50 -12.36 -6.79
N LEU A 140 9.01 -13.30 -6.00
CA LEU A 140 8.18 -14.35 -5.43
C LEU A 140 7.44 -13.79 -4.21
N PHE A 141 6.11 -13.83 -4.25
CA PHE A 141 5.25 -13.23 -3.25
C PHE A 141 4.30 -14.29 -2.67
N LYS A 142 4.22 -14.35 -1.35
CA LYS A 142 3.30 -15.23 -0.62
C LYS A 142 2.18 -14.39 -0.02
N PRO A 143 0.97 -14.36 -0.61
CA PRO A 143 -0.18 -13.68 -0.02
C PRO A 143 -0.52 -14.26 1.36
N ASP A 144 -1.11 -13.45 2.23
CA ASP A 144 -1.57 -13.91 3.54
C ASP A 144 -2.68 -14.96 3.42
N ASN A 145 -3.55 -14.80 2.43
CA ASN A 145 -4.56 -15.76 2.04
C ASN A 145 -4.40 -15.99 0.55
N CYS A 146 -4.21 -17.25 0.15
CA CYS A 146 -4.10 -17.65 -1.24
C CYS A 146 -4.87 -18.96 -1.39
N SER A 147 -5.85 -18.96 -2.28
CA SER A 147 -6.62 -20.16 -2.65
C SER A 147 -6.14 -20.77 -3.97
N PHE A 148 -5.22 -20.09 -4.64
CA PHE A 148 -4.71 -20.51 -5.94
C PHE A 148 -3.86 -21.78 -5.84
N PRO A 149 -3.99 -22.72 -6.80
CA PRO A 149 -3.16 -23.92 -6.84
C PRO A 149 -1.65 -23.61 -6.85
N PRO A 150 -0.81 -24.48 -6.26
CA PRO A 150 0.64 -24.30 -6.29
C PRO A 150 1.17 -24.38 -7.73
N PHE A 151 2.14 -23.53 -8.05
CA PHE A 151 2.93 -23.67 -9.27
C PHE A 151 3.96 -24.78 -9.11
N GLU A 152 4.24 -25.51 -10.20
CA GLU A 152 5.29 -26.50 -10.22
C GLU A 152 6.65 -25.84 -9.91
N GLY A 153 7.42 -26.42 -8.98
CA GLY A 153 8.71 -25.89 -8.55
C GLY A 153 8.65 -24.73 -7.53
N LEU A 154 7.46 -24.27 -7.12
CA LEU A 154 7.28 -23.27 -6.07
C LEU A 154 6.56 -23.84 -4.85
N ASP A 155 6.85 -23.28 -3.67
CA ASP A 155 6.13 -23.60 -2.45
C ASP A 155 4.64 -23.23 -2.57
N SER A 156 3.79 -24.00 -1.87
CA SER A 156 2.35 -23.75 -1.85
C SER A 156 2.00 -22.31 -1.41
N GLY A 157 1.17 -21.66 -2.23
CA GLY A 157 0.72 -20.27 -2.02
C GLY A 157 1.77 -19.21 -2.38
N VAL A 158 2.89 -19.57 -3.01
CA VAL A 158 3.86 -18.60 -3.55
C VAL A 158 3.53 -18.32 -5.01
N LEU A 159 3.38 -17.04 -5.33
CA LEU A 159 3.00 -16.56 -6.65
C LEU A 159 4.09 -15.63 -7.21
N PRO A 160 4.49 -15.79 -8.48
CA PRO A 160 5.41 -14.87 -9.12
C PRO A 160 4.71 -13.56 -9.49
N ILE A 161 5.32 -12.43 -9.13
CA ILE A 161 4.91 -11.09 -9.55
C ILE A 161 5.97 -10.55 -10.51
N VAL A 162 5.55 -10.24 -11.73
CA VAL A 162 6.38 -9.60 -12.75
C VAL A 162 6.04 -8.10 -12.86
N PRO A 163 6.98 -7.25 -13.33
CA PRO A 163 6.72 -5.83 -13.54
C PRO A 163 5.55 -5.59 -14.50
N SER A 164 4.65 -4.68 -14.14
CA SER A 164 3.55 -4.22 -14.98
C SER A 164 4.00 -3.03 -15.84
N LYS A 165 3.40 -2.86 -17.02
CA LYS A 165 3.65 -1.71 -17.91
C LYS A 165 2.42 -0.82 -17.99
N MET A 166 2.59 0.50 -17.81
CA MET A 166 1.51 1.49 -17.87
C MET A 166 1.92 2.69 -18.72
N GLY A 167 1.05 3.10 -19.64
CA GLY A 167 1.23 4.29 -20.48
C GLY A 167 0.66 5.56 -19.85
N PHE A 168 1.35 6.69 -20.01
CA PHE A 168 0.86 8.02 -19.68
C PHE A 168 1.47 9.07 -20.62
N SER A 169 0.78 10.20 -20.80
CA SER A 169 1.24 11.26 -21.71
C SER A 169 1.90 12.40 -20.94
N ILE A 170 2.98 12.91 -21.50
CA ILE A 170 3.63 14.15 -21.07
C ILE A 170 3.59 15.19 -22.20
N GLN A 171 3.83 16.45 -21.85
CA GLN A 171 3.94 17.54 -22.80
C GLN A 171 5.21 18.33 -22.51
N THR A 172 6.05 18.47 -23.52
CA THR A 172 7.32 19.20 -23.49
C THR A 172 7.10 20.71 -23.72
N GLY A 173 8.14 21.51 -23.51
CA GLY A 173 8.08 22.98 -23.62
C GLY A 173 7.70 23.49 -25.01
N ASP A 174 7.95 22.71 -26.06
CA ASP A 174 7.53 22.97 -27.44
C ASP A 174 6.06 22.55 -27.73
N HIS A 175 5.32 22.13 -26.70
CA HIS A 175 3.96 21.61 -26.75
C HIS A 175 3.80 20.28 -27.49
N THR A 176 4.88 19.58 -27.79
CA THR A 176 4.83 18.22 -28.33
C THR A 176 4.33 17.26 -27.25
N LYS A 177 3.46 16.32 -27.63
CA LYS A 177 2.93 15.29 -26.74
C LYS A 177 3.70 14.00 -26.92
N HIS A 178 4.27 13.51 -25.83
CA HIS A 178 5.02 12.27 -25.81
C HIS A 178 4.24 11.22 -25.01
N LEU A 179 4.14 10.00 -25.55
CA LEU A 179 3.57 8.86 -24.84
C LEU A 179 4.70 8.08 -24.17
N ILE A 180 4.69 8.05 -22.85
CA ILE A 180 5.67 7.35 -22.02
C ILE A 180 5.05 6.06 -21.49
N HIS A 181 5.80 4.98 -21.51
CA HIS A 181 5.46 3.73 -20.87
C HIS A 181 6.38 3.47 -19.68
N ARG A 182 5.81 3.32 -18.50
CA ARG A 182 6.53 2.92 -17.29
C ARG A 182 6.37 1.43 -17.04
N ARG A 183 7.48 0.72 -16.90
CA ARG A 183 7.56 -0.65 -16.41
C ARG A 183 8.06 -0.65 -14.96
N GLN A 184 7.25 -1.20 -14.04
CA GLN A 184 7.61 -1.33 -12.62
C GLN A 184 6.71 -2.37 -11.91
N LEU A 185 7.18 -2.91 -10.79
CA LEU A 185 6.37 -3.74 -9.91
C LEU A 185 5.24 -2.93 -9.24
N ALA A 186 4.02 -3.45 -9.29
CA ALA A 186 2.86 -2.84 -8.65
C ALA A 186 2.75 -3.25 -7.17
N ILE A 187 3.81 -3.06 -6.40
CA ILE A 187 3.88 -3.42 -4.97
C ILE A 187 4.43 -2.28 -4.13
N THR A 188 4.09 -2.26 -2.85
CA THR A 188 4.58 -1.28 -1.87
C THR A 188 4.80 -1.93 -0.51
N PRO A 189 5.70 -1.41 0.35
CA PRO A 189 5.78 -1.84 1.73
C PRO A 189 4.44 -1.69 2.46
N ALA A 190 4.11 -2.69 3.28
CA ALA A 190 2.79 -2.85 3.90
C ALA A 190 2.82 -2.71 5.44
N TYR A 191 3.69 -1.84 5.96
CA TYR A 191 3.84 -1.58 7.40
C TYR A 191 3.03 -0.37 7.88
N ALA A 192 2.66 0.52 6.96
CA ALA A 192 1.81 1.66 7.21
C ALA A 192 0.83 1.90 6.06
N PHE A 193 -0.41 2.27 6.40
CA PHE A 193 -1.47 2.62 5.47
C PHE A 193 -2.08 3.99 5.79
N THR A 194 -2.69 4.59 4.79
CA THR A 194 -3.64 5.67 5.03
C THR A 194 -4.98 5.11 5.48
N ASP A 195 -5.74 5.91 6.22
CA ASP A 195 -7.11 5.60 6.67
C ASP A 195 -7.99 5.07 5.52
N TYR A 196 -8.03 5.78 4.39
CA TYR A 196 -8.80 5.36 3.22
C TYR A 196 -8.28 4.07 2.54
N LYS A 197 -6.97 3.79 2.60
CA LYS A 197 -6.39 2.54 2.07
C LYS A 197 -6.62 1.35 2.99
N SER A 198 -6.83 1.58 4.28
CA SER A 198 -7.17 0.54 5.25
C SER A 198 -8.67 0.16 5.23
N GLN A 199 -9.51 0.96 4.58
CA GLN A 199 -10.95 0.70 4.51
C GLN A 199 -11.23 -0.67 3.85
N GLY A 200 -12.15 -1.42 4.45
CA GLY A 200 -12.48 -2.79 4.03
C GLY A 200 -11.49 -3.87 4.49
N GLN A 201 -10.34 -3.51 5.05
CA GLN A 201 -9.34 -4.49 5.53
C GLN A 201 -9.44 -4.69 7.05
N THR A 202 -9.28 -5.93 7.51
CA THR A 202 -9.06 -6.24 8.92
C THR A 202 -7.55 -6.36 9.19
N LEU A 203 -7.07 -5.59 10.16
CA LEU A 203 -5.68 -5.59 10.62
C LEU A 203 -5.61 -6.33 11.95
N GLU A 204 -4.64 -7.22 12.10
CA GLU A 204 -4.58 -8.04 13.32
C GLU A 204 -4.14 -7.23 14.53
N TYR A 205 -3.00 -6.53 14.41
CA TYR A 205 -2.49 -5.58 15.40
C TYR A 205 -2.25 -4.24 14.71
N VAL A 206 -2.85 -3.19 15.25
CA VAL A 206 -2.86 -1.87 14.61
C VAL A 206 -2.46 -0.76 15.57
N LEU A 207 -1.65 0.16 15.07
CA LEU A 207 -1.30 1.42 15.71
C LEU A 207 -1.99 2.54 14.93
N ILE A 208 -2.80 3.36 15.59
CA ILE A 208 -3.56 4.44 14.94
C ILE A 208 -2.94 5.79 15.28
N ASP A 209 -2.60 6.56 14.26
CA ASP A 209 -2.27 7.98 14.35
C ASP A 209 -3.51 8.81 13.99
N LEU A 210 -4.02 9.59 14.95
CA LEU A 210 -5.20 10.46 14.78
C LEU A 210 -4.81 11.94 14.73
N GLU A 211 -3.55 12.25 14.44
CA GLU A 211 -3.13 13.63 14.24
C GLU A 211 -3.67 14.20 12.93
N LYS A 212 -4.05 15.47 12.96
CA LYS A 212 -4.51 16.16 11.77
C LYS A 212 -3.39 16.28 10.72
N PRO A 213 -3.68 16.03 9.42
CA PRO A 213 -2.75 16.37 8.36
C PRO A 213 -2.62 17.89 8.20
N PRO A 214 -1.52 18.40 7.59
CA PRO A 214 -1.24 19.83 7.52
C PRO A 214 -2.32 20.66 6.80
N THR A 215 -2.98 20.07 5.81
CA THR A 215 -3.90 20.76 4.88
C THR A 215 -5.36 20.34 5.03
N HIS A 216 -5.67 19.26 5.74
CA HIS A 216 -7.03 18.73 5.85
C HIS A 216 -7.43 18.50 7.31
N LYS A 217 -8.70 18.66 7.62
CA LYS A 217 -9.24 18.29 8.94
C LYS A 217 -9.47 16.78 8.97
N LEU A 218 -8.99 16.12 10.01
CA LEU A 218 -9.42 14.76 10.31
C LEU A 218 -10.90 14.79 10.68
N THR A 219 -11.70 13.89 10.10
CA THR A 219 -13.14 13.81 10.36
C THR A 219 -13.45 12.71 11.39
N PRO A 220 -14.60 12.79 12.09
CA PRO A 220 -15.08 11.68 12.92
C PRO A 220 -15.19 10.36 12.14
N PHE A 221 -15.52 10.41 10.84
CA PHE A 221 -15.54 9.22 9.97
C PHE A 221 -14.17 8.58 9.80
N SER A 222 -13.14 9.37 9.48
CA SER A 222 -11.78 8.87 9.33
C SER A 222 -11.29 8.19 10.61
N ALA A 223 -11.60 8.79 11.77
CA ALA A 223 -11.27 8.22 13.07
C ALA A 223 -12.02 6.90 13.31
N TYR A 224 -13.31 6.83 13.00
CA TYR A 224 -14.11 5.60 13.09
C TYR A 224 -13.60 4.50 12.14
N VAL A 225 -13.30 4.83 10.89
CA VAL A 225 -12.74 3.88 9.91
C VAL A 225 -11.42 3.31 10.43
N ALA A 226 -10.52 4.15 10.93
CA ALA A 226 -9.24 3.71 11.47
C ALA A 226 -9.39 2.80 12.70
N LEU A 227 -10.25 3.16 13.66
CA LEU A 227 -10.48 2.37 14.87
C LEU A 227 -11.17 1.03 14.61
N SER A 228 -12.07 0.99 13.63
CA SER A 228 -12.81 -0.23 13.24
C SER A 228 -11.97 -1.26 12.48
N ARG A 229 -10.68 -0.99 12.21
CA ARG A 229 -9.80 -1.94 11.50
C ARG A 229 -9.31 -3.11 12.36
N SER A 230 -9.34 -2.97 13.69
CA SER A 230 -8.91 -4.01 14.64
C SER A 230 -10.09 -4.88 15.09
N ARG A 231 -9.82 -6.15 15.41
CA ARG A 231 -10.81 -7.09 15.96
C ARG A 231 -11.14 -6.88 17.44
N GLY A 232 -10.40 -6.03 18.15
CA GLY A 232 -10.65 -5.78 19.56
C GLY A 232 -9.70 -4.78 20.20
N ARG A 233 -10.04 -4.36 21.41
CA ARG A 233 -9.30 -3.38 22.21
C ARG A 233 -7.86 -3.81 22.49
N ASP A 234 -7.65 -5.11 22.68
CA ASP A 234 -6.36 -5.67 23.08
C ASP A 234 -5.32 -5.53 21.96
N ARG A 235 -5.78 -5.43 20.71
CA ARG A 235 -4.96 -5.41 19.49
C ARG A 235 -4.86 -4.04 18.81
N ILE A 236 -5.37 -2.99 19.46
CA ILE A 236 -5.30 -1.61 18.95
C ILE A 236 -4.59 -0.68 19.95
N ARG A 237 -3.71 0.18 19.45
CA ARG A 237 -3.09 1.26 20.25
C ARG A 237 -3.20 2.58 19.50
N LEU A 238 -3.28 3.67 20.25
CA LEU A 238 -3.13 5.02 19.70
C LEU A 238 -1.67 5.43 19.81
N LEU A 239 -1.11 5.97 18.72
CA LEU A 239 0.27 6.40 18.66
C LEU A 239 0.55 7.57 19.61
N ARG A 240 -0.41 8.48 19.74
CA ARG A 240 -0.33 9.72 20.51
C ARG A 240 -1.72 10.24 20.86
N GLY A 241 -1.77 11.34 21.61
CA GLY A 241 -3.01 12.06 21.91
C GLY A 241 -3.76 12.51 20.67
N PHE A 242 -5.06 12.78 20.82
CA PHE A 242 -5.97 13.18 19.76
C PHE A 242 -6.96 14.22 20.29
N GLU A 243 -7.60 14.94 19.38
CA GLU A 243 -8.64 15.89 19.76
C GLU A 243 -9.94 15.18 20.12
N THR A 244 -10.46 15.44 21.31
CA THR A 244 -11.69 14.81 21.82
C THR A 244 -12.93 15.11 20.97
N SER A 245 -12.94 16.25 20.29
CA SER A 245 -13.99 16.67 19.34
C SER A 245 -14.27 15.63 18.24
N LEU A 246 -13.27 14.83 17.87
CA LEU A 246 -13.40 13.76 16.87
C LEU A 246 -14.42 12.69 17.26
N PHE A 247 -14.67 12.50 18.56
CA PHE A 247 -15.58 11.46 19.06
C PHE A 247 -16.80 12.01 19.79
N THR A 248 -16.87 13.34 19.98
CA THR A 248 -18.01 14.00 20.62
C THR A 248 -18.90 14.76 19.64
N THR A 249 -18.44 14.96 18.41
CA THR A 249 -19.19 15.65 17.36
C THR A 249 -19.78 14.63 16.39
N HIS A 250 -21.11 14.70 16.17
CA HIS A 250 -21.76 13.82 15.21
C HIS A 250 -21.23 14.11 13.79
N PRO A 251 -20.90 13.09 12.99
CA PRO A 251 -20.26 13.29 11.69
C PRO A 251 -21.09 14.09 10.67
N SER A 252 -22.42 13.93 10.70
CA SER A 252 -23.36 14.63 9.81
C SER A 252 -24.78 14.61 10.35
N GLU A 253 -25.50 15.73 10.29
CA GLU A 253 -26.92 15.76 10.67
C GLU A 253 -27.80 14.98 9.68
N ASP A 254 -27.42 14.90 8.41
CA ASP A 254 -28.16 14.09 7.42
C ASP A 254 -28.09 12.61 7.75
N LEU A 255 -26.92 12.11 8.15
CA LEU A 255 -26.79 10.72 8.62
C LEU A 255 -27.58 10.48 9.90
N ARG A 256 -27.62 11.47 10.80
CA ARG A 256 -28.40 11.35 12.03
C ARG A 256 -29.89 11.19 11.74
N ARG A 257 -30.40 11.95 10.77
CA ARG A 257 -31.78 11.84 10.28
C ARG A 257 -32.02 10.49 9.60
N GLU A 258 -31.05 10.02 8.83
CA GLU A 258 -31.14 8.73 8.13
C GLU A 258 -31.12 7.54 9.10
N ASP A 259 -30.24 7.53 10.10
CA ASP A 259 -30.22 6.49 11.14
C ASP A 259 -31.56 6.43 11.88
N ALA A 260 -32.12 7.60 12.24
CA ALA A 260 -33.45 7.68 12.85
C ALA A 260 -34.56 7.13 11.94
N ARG A 261 -34.48 7.41 10.63
CA ARG A 261 -35.42 6.85 9.64
C ARG A 261 -35.30 5.33 9.53
N LEU A 262 -34.07 4.80 9.54
CA LEU A 262 -33.80 3.35 9.50
C LEU A 262 -34.28 2.63 10.76
N ASP A 263 -34.18 3.26 11.93
CA ASP A 263 -34.71 2.71 13.19
C ASP A 263 -36.24 2.57 13.16
N VAL A 264 -36.94 3.59 12.64
CA VAL A 264 -38.40 3.55 12.45
C VAL A 264 -38.78 2.40 11.52
N LEU A 265 -38.15 2.31 10.34
CA LEU A 265 -38.39 1.24 9.37
C LEU A 265 -38.08 -0.15 9.94
N THR A 266 -37.03 -0.27 10.76
CA THR A 266 -36.68 -1.52 11.44
C THR A 266 -37.78 -1.94 12.42
N ALA A 267 -38.32 -1.00 13.19
CA ALA A 267 -39.42 -1.26 14.11
C ALA A 267 -40.70 -1.68 13.38
N GLU A 268 -41.04 -1.03 12.27
CA GLU A 268 -42.18 -1.40 11.41
C GLU A 268 -42.02 -2.80 10.82
N THR A 269 -40.83 -3.11 10.30
CA THR A 269 -40.51 -4.43 9.73
C THR A 269 -40.59 -5.54 10.78
N LYS A 270 -40.14 -5.28 12.01
CA LYS A 270 -40.27 -6.24 13.12
C LYS A 270 -41.74 -6.51 13.47
N ARG A 271 -42.57 -5.45 13.52
CA ARG A 271 -44.01 -5.57 13.81
C ARG A 271 -44.76 -6.35 12.73
N SER A 272 -44.53 -6.05 11.46
CA SER A 272 -45.21 -6.75 10.35
C SER A 272 -44.84 -8.24 10.30
N ARG A 273 -43.58 -8.60 10.56
CA ARG A 273 -43.16 -10.00 10.67
C ARG A 273 -43.78 -10.72 11.85
N SER A 274 -43.85 -10.09 13.03
CA SER A 274 -44.49 -10.72 14.19
C SER A 274 -45.98 -11.03 13.99
N LEU A 275 -46.67 -10.23 13.16
CA LEU A 275 -48.09 -10.42 12.81
C LEU A 275 -48.31 -11.50 11.75
N GLN A 276 -47.29 -11.86 10.96
CA GLN A 276 -47.37 -12.94 9.95
C GLN A 276 -46.96 -14.30 10.50
N SER A 277 -46.27 -14.34 11.65
CA SER A 277 -45.83 -15.55 12.35
C SER A 277 -46.77 -16.00 13.48
N ALA A 278 -47.86 -15.27 13.70
CA ALA A 278 -48.93 -15.59 14.65
C ALA A 278 -50.18 -16.02 13.88
#